data_AF-A0A3A4SVB2-F1
#
_entry.id   AF-A0A3A4SVB2-F1
#
_cell.length_a   1.000
_cell.length_b   1.000
_cell.length_c   1.000
_cell.angle_alpha   90.00
_cell.angle_beta   90.00
_cell.angle_gamma   90.00
#
_symmetry.space_group_name_H-M   'P 1'
#
loop_
_entity.id
_entity.type
_entity.pdbx_description
1 polymer ?
#
loop_
_entity_poly.entity_id
_entity_poly.type
_entity_poly.pdbx_seq_one_letter_code
_entity_poly.pdbx_strand_id
1 'polypeptide(L)'
;MTTKEIIKEAFVDSIKNIHNFNFNAFAAVETQTEKAIHAVLDKTPWVNDDARKAADTWIDAARQGRNHVKGILDEQIKTFENFTAAL
;
A
#
# COMPACT_ATOMS: atom_id res chain seq x y z
N MET A 1 32.99 -7.05 -2.09
CA MET A 1 31.92 -6.11 -1.75
C MET A 1 32.53 -4.86 -1.16
N THR A 2 32.29 -3.72 -1.80
CA THR A 2 32.63 -2.39 -1.28
C THR A 2 31.62 -1.96 -0.22
N THR A 3 31.96 -0.97 0.61
CA THR A 3 31.01 -0.37 1.58
C THR A 3 29.73 0.12 0.91
N LYS A 4 29.86 0.67 -0.32
CA LYS A 4 28.75 1.14 -1.14
C LYS A 4 27.80 0.01 -1.58
N GLU A 5 28.37 -1.12 -2.00
CA GLU A 5 27.59 -2.31 -2.37
C GLU A 5 26.86 -2.88 -1.16
N ILE A 6 27.51 -2.92 0.01
CA ILE A 6 26.88 -3.38 1.27
C ILE A 6 25.71 -2.47 1.65
N ILE A 7 25.88 -1.14 1.61
CA ILE A 7 24.80 -0.20 1.93
C ILE A 7 23.61 -0.38 0.98
N LYS A 8 23.90 -0.55 -0.31
CA LYS A 8 22.87 -0.77 -1.33
C LYS A 8 22.09 -2.07 -1.09
N GLU A 9 22.78 -3.21 -1.02
CA GLU A 9 22.08 -4.51 -0.89
C GLU A 9 21.42 -4.69 0.48
N ALA A 10 22.15 -4.41 1.56
CA ALA A 10 21.68 -4.72 2.91
C ALA A 10 20.61 -3.75 3.42
N PHE A 11 20.59 -2.51 2.93
CA PHE A 11 19.65 -1.50 3.42
C PHE A 11 18.67 -1.06 2.35
N VAL A 12 19.14 -0.47 1.26
CA VAL A 12 18.26 0.10 0.22
C VAL A 12 17.36 -0.97 -0.38
N ASP A 13 17.95 -2.01 -0.97
CA ASP A 13 17.21 -3.03 -1.71
C ASP A 13 16.33 -3.86 -0.77
N SER A 14 16.83 -4.15 0.44
CA SER A 14 16.08 -4.87 1.48
C SER A 14 14.83 -4.09 1.94
N ILE A 15 14.96 -2.80 2.24
CA ILE A 15 13.82 -1.95 2.64
C ILE A 15 12.80 -1.86 1.50
N LYS A 16 13.27 -1.65 0.27
CA LYS A 16 12.41 -1.58 -0.93
C LYS A 16 11.63 -2.86 -1.16
N ASN A 17 12.28 -4.01 -1.04
CA ASN A 17 11.65 -5.31 -1.21
C ASN A 17 10.61 -5.59 -0.14
N ILE A 18 10.92 -5.36 1.14
CA ILE A 18 9.98 -5.54 2.25
C ILE A 18 8.79 -4.59 2.09
N HIS A 19 9.03 -3.33 1.72
CA HIS A 19 7.97 -2.36 1.49
C HIS A 19 7.03 -2.80 0.37
N ASN A 20 7.57 -3.18 -0.80
CA ASN A 20 6.75 -3.63 -1.93
C ASN A 20 5.99 -4.92 -1.62
N PHE A 21 6.62 -5.87 -0.93
CA PHE A 21 5.96 -7.09 -0.48
C PHE A 21 4.77 -6.77 0.43
N ASN A 22 4.99 -5.97 1.46
CA ASN A 22 3.93 -5.58 2.39
C ASN A 22 2.80 -4.83 1.69
N PHE A 23 3.12 -3.87 0.82
CA PHE A 23 2.10 -3.13 0.07
C PHE A 23 1.23 -4.07 -0.78
N ASN A 24 1.85 -4.99 -1.51
CA ASN A 24 1.12 -5.93 -2.36
C ASN A 24 0.25 -6.89 -1.52
N ALA A 25 0.76 -7.38 -0.39
CA ALA A 25 0.01 -8.22 0.53
C ALA A 25 -1.22 -7.48 1.09
N PHE A 26 -1.03 -6.24 1.57
CA PHE A 26 -2.13 -5.41 2.06
C PHE A 26 -3.15 -5.10 0.95
N ALA A 27 -2.69 -4.77 -0.25
CA ALA A 27 -3.58 -4.50 -1.37
C ALA A 27 -4.44 -5.72 -1.72
N ALA A 28 -3.87 -6.92 -1.72
CA ALA A 28 -4.61 -8.15 -1.95
C ALA A 28 -5.67 -8.42 -0.87
N VAL A 29 -5.33 -8.21 0.41
CA VAL A 29 -6.26 -8.36 1.55
C VAL A 29 -7.40 -7.35 1.47
N GLU A 30 -7.09 -6.09 1.13
CA GLU A 30 -8.08 -5.03 0.97
C GLU A 30 -9.05 -5.36 -0.16
N THR A 31 -8.57 -5.82 -1.32
CA THR A 31 -9.43 -6.26 -2.43
C THR A 31 -10.34 -7.43 -2.05
N GLN A 32 -9.85 -8.38 -1.24
CA GLN A 32 -10.70 -9.48 -0.76
C GLN A 32 -11.74 -9.00 0.25
N THR A 33 -11.35 -8.09 1.14
CA THR A 33 -12.24 -7.47 2.13
C THR A 33 -13.34 -6.65 1.45
N GLU A 34 -13.01 -5.87 0.42
CA GLU A 34 -13.97 -5.13 -0.40
C GLU A 34 -15.03 -6.05 -1.00
N LYS A 35 -14.61 -7.15 -1.63
CA LYS A 35 -15.55 -8.15 -2.17
C LYS A 35 -16.45 -8.73 -1.08
N ALA A 36 -15.90 -9.02 0.10
CA ALA A 36 -16.67 -9.53 1.22
C ALA A 36 -17.68 -8.49 1.74
N ILE A 37 -17.27 -7.22 1.84
CA ILE A 37 -18.16 -6.11 2.22
C ILE A 37 -19.30 -5.99 1.21
N HIS A 38 -19.02 -5.95 -0.10
CA HIS A 38 -20.05 -5.88 -1.13
C HIS A 38 -21.01 -7.07 -1.05
N ALA A 39 -20.50 -8.29 -0.89
CA ALA A 39 -21.33 -9.49 -0.76
C ALA A 39 -22.25 -9.46 0.49
N VAL A 40 -21.81 -8.82 1.58
CA VAL A 40 -22.64 -8.61 2.77
C VAL A 40 -23.70 -7.54 2.50
N LEU A 41 -23.31 -6.40 1.92
CA LEU A 41 -24.23 -5.30 1.60
C LEU A 41 -25.35 -5.75 0.66
N ASP A 42 -25.04 -6.57 -0.35
CA ASP A 42 -26.02 -7.11 -1.31
C ASP A 42 -27.08 -8.01 -0.66
N LYS A 43 -26.73 -8.66 0.45
CA LYS A 43 -27.64 -9.57 1.17
C LYS A 43 -28.38 -8.88 2.32
N THR A 44 -28.09 -7.62 2.59
CA THR A 44 -28.60 -6.91 3.76
C THR A 44 -29.87 -6.13 3.42
N PRO A 45 -31.06 -6.51 3.91
CA PRO A 45 -32.34 -5.96 3.43
C PRO A 45 -32.55 -4.47 3.67
N TRP A 46 -31.82 -3.86 4.62
CA TRP A 46 -31.92 -2.45 4.98
C TRP A 46 -30.82 -1.58 4.37
N VAL A 47 -29.95 -2.12 3.53
CA VAL A 47 -28.95 -1.33 2.80
C VAL A 47 -29.65 -0.66 1.62
N ASN A 48 -29.78 0.66 1.71
CA ASN A 48 -30.22 1.51 0.63
C ASN A 48 -29.03 2.03 -0.19
N ASP A 49 -29.32 2.77 -1.26
CA ASP A 49 -28.30 3.32 -2.17
C ASP A 49 -27.31 4.25 -1.46
N ASP A 50 -27.77 5.04 -0.49
CA ASP A 50 -26.92 5.95 0.27
C ASP A 50 -25.90 5.18 1.14
N ALA A 51 -26.35 4.13 1.82
CA ALA A 51 -25.47 3.27 2.62
C ALA A 51 -24.43 2.56 1.74
N ARG A 52 -24.83 2.11 0.54
CA ARG A 52 -23.91 1.53 -0.43
C ARG A 52 -22.85 2.53 -0.90
N LYS A 53 -23.29 3.74 -1.26
CA LYS A 53 -22.40 4.82 -1.68
C LYS A 53 -21.42 5.22 -0.56
N ALA A 54 -21.87 5.24 0.69
CA ALA A 54 -21.01 5.52 1.84
C ALA A 54 -19.92 4.45 2.00
N ALA A 55 -20.26 3.17 1.85
CA ALA A 55 -19.30 2.08 1.89
C ALA A 55 -18.27 2.17 0.74
N ASP A 56 -18.72 2.42 -0.49
CA ASP A 56 -17.85 2.58 -1.65
C ASP A 56 -16.89 3.77 -1.48
N THR A 57 -17.41 4.90 -0.97
CA THR A 57 -16.60 6.08 -0.66
C THR A 57 -15.51 5.78 0.36
N TRP A 58 -15.86 4.99 1.40
CA TRP A 58 -14.91 4.61 2.44
C TRP A 58 -13.83 3.65 1.91
N ILE A 59 -14.21 2.68 1.09
CA ILE A 59 -13.29 1.75 0.41
C ILE A 59 -12.32 2.52 -0.50
N ASP A 60 -12.83 3.47 -1.29
CA ASP A 60 -12.00 4.30 -2.14
C ASP A 60 -11.04 5.19 -1.35
N ALA A 61 -11.50 5.76 -0.24
CA ALA A 61 -10.65 6.55 0.64
C ALA A 61 -9.52 5.70 1.25
N ALA A 62 -9.82 4.48 1.70
CA ALA A 62 -8.81 3.54 2.21
C ALA A 62 -7.76 3.19 1.14
N ARG A 63 -8.21 2.90 -0.09
CA ARG A 63 -7.36 2.61 -1.24
C ARG A 63 -6.44 3.79 -1.59
N GLN A 64 -6.99 5.00 -1.63
CA GLN A 64 -6.23 6.23 -1.86
C GLN A 64 -5.20 6.47 -0.76
N GLY A 65 -5.59 6.29 0.51
CA GLY A 65 -4.69 6.42 1.66
C GLY A 65 -3.51 5.46 1.58
N ARG A 66 -3.77 4.17 1.29
CA ARG A 66 -2.72 3.16 1.10
C ARG A 66 -1.76 3.56 -0.02
N ASN A 67 -2.28 4.00 -1.17
CA ASN A 67 -1.46 4.44 -2.30
C ASN A 67 -0.63 5.69 -1.98
N HIS A 68 -1.18 6.62 -1.20
CA HIS A 68 -0.46 7.81 -0.74
C HIS A 68 0.71 7.45 0.18
N VAL A 69 0.48 6.57 1.16
CA VAL A 69 1.54 6.06 2.05
C VAL A 69 2.65 5.36 1.25
N LYS A 70 2.29 4.56 0.24
CA LYS A 70 3.29 3.98 -0.67
C LYS A 70 4.10 5.05 -1.39
N GLY A 71 3.44 6.07 -1.94
CA GLY A 71 4.13 7.17 -2.62
C GLY A 71 5.16 7.87 -1.74
N ILE A 72 4.79 8.17 -0.49
CA ILE A 72 5.71 8.77 0.50
C ILE A 72 6.91 7.84 0.74
N LEU A 73 6.69 6.55 0.97
CA LEU A 73 7.77 5.61 1.26
C LEU A 73 8.68 5.39 0.04
N ASP A 74 8.13 5.30 -1.17
CA ASP A 74 8.90 5.22 -2.42
C ASP A 74 9.81 6.45 -2.60
N GLU A 75 9.30 7.65 -2.29
CA GLU A 75 10.08 8.89 -2.36
C GLU A 75 11.21 8.93 -1.31
N GLN A 76 10.94 8.47 -0.09
CA GLN A 76 11.96 8.39 0.96
C GLN A 76 13.05 7.38 0.63
N ILE A 77 12.68 6.20 0.11
CA ILE A 77 13.64 5.18 -0.37
C ILE A 77 14.51 5.78 -1.47
N LYS A 78 13.91 6.46 -2.45
CA LYS A 78 14.66 7.12 -3.53
C LYS A 78 15.60 8.21 -3.01
N THR A 79 15.18 8.97 -2.01
CA THR A 79 16.02 10.00 -1.38
C THR A 79 17.24 9.37 -0.71
N PHE A 80 17.04 8.26 0.02
CA PHE A 80 18.12 7.51 0.65
C PHE A 80 19.05 6.83 -0.37
N GLU A 81 18.49 6.27 -1.45
CA GLU A 81 19.24 5.77 -2.61
C GLU A 81 20.18 6.84 -3.17
N ASN A 82 19.68 8.06 -3.40
CA ASN A 82 20.47 9.15 -3.94
C ASN A 82 21.58 9.62 -2.97
N PHE A 83 21.25 9.74 -1.67
CA PHE A 83 22.23 10.12 -0.65
C PHE A 83 23.38 9.11 -0.58
N THR A 84 23.06 7.81 -0.54
CA THR A 84 24.07 6.75 -0.46
C THR A 84 24.85 6.57 -1.76
N ALA A 85 24.26 6.89 -2.92
CA ALA A 85 24.99 6.91 -4.19
C ALA A 85 26.02 8.05 -4.28
N ALA A 86 25.84 9.14 -3.52
CA ALA A 86 26.77 10.26 -3.43
C ALA A 86 27.93 10.04 -2.45
N LEU A 87 27.85 8.99 -1.61
CA LEU A 87 28.95 8.47 -0.79
C LEU A 87 29.88 7.55 -1.61
#